data_AF-A0A8S3K9R3-F1
#
_entry.id   AF-A0A8S3K9R3-F1
#
_cell.length_a   1.000
_cell.length_b   1.000
_cell.length_c   1.000
_cell.angle_alpha   90.00
_cell.angle_beta   90.00
_cell.angle_gamma   90.00
#
_symmetry.space_group_name_H-M   'P 1'
#
loop_
_entity.id
_entity.type
_entity.pdbx_description
1 polymer ?
#
loop_
_entity_poly.entity_id
_entity_poly.type
_entity_poly.pdbx_seq_one_letter_code
_entity_poly.pdbx_strand_id
1 'polypeptide(L)'
;DIPSLNKNDSDKLECDITFTECNEALKSMASGRSPGTDGITVEVWKKIFPIIGEYYVRMVNTAKLKGHFHEGFVNALLTLLKKDDNNNGSLKNYRPLSLMNIDYKILSKVLSIRLRKVLDQVIHIDQSCGIPGRTIHDNVHIIRSIIEYYSRHRDPIAIIQW
;
A
#
# COMPACT_ATOMS: atom_id res chain seq x y z
N ASP A 1 -14.55 -9.28 -20.60
CA ASP A 1 -13.32 -9.94 -20.12
C ASP A 1 -12.75 -9.22 -18.93
N ILE A 2 -12.35 -9.97 -17.89
CA ILE A 2 -11.68 -9.40 -16.72
C ILE A 2 -10.22 -9.16 -17.11
N PRO A 3 -9.66 -7.95 -16.93
CA PRO A 3 -8.25 -7.69 -17.20
C PRO A 3 -7.36 -8.68 -16.43
N SER A 4 -6.40 -9.29 -17.11
CA SER A 4 -5.48 -10.26 -16.52
C SER A 4 -4.05 -9.99 -16.96
N LEU A 5 -3.11 -10.31 -16.08
CA LEU A 5 -1.69 -10.15 -16.38
C LEU A 5 -1.22 -11.26 -17.31
N ASN A 6 -0.23 -10.93 -18.15
CA ASN A 6 0.50 -11.95 -18.87
C ASN A 6 1.31 -12.83 -17.89
N LYS A 7 1.62 -14.05 -18.31
CA LYS A 7 2.33 -15.03 -17.47
C LYS A 7 3.67 -14.52 -16.95
N ASN A 8 4.43 -13.83 -17.79
CA ASN A 8 5.75 -13.32 -17.44
C ASN A 8 5.71 -12.25 -16.32
N ASP A 9 4.70 -11.37 -16.33
CA ASP A 9 4.53 -10.38 -15.27
C ASP A 9 4.00 -11.03 -13.99
N SER A 10 3.11 -12.02 -14.10
CA SER A 10 2.68 -12.85 -12.95
C SER A 10 3.88 -13.54 -12.29
N ASP A 11 4.71 -14.23 -13.07
CA ASP A 11 5.88 -14.97 -12.60
C ASP A 11 6.88 -14.04 -11.88
N LYS A 12 7.03 -12.79 -12.35
CA LYS A 12 7.87 -11.77 -11.68
C LYS A 12 7.31 -11.28 -10.34
N LEU A 13 5.99 -11.27 -10.16
CA LEU A 13 5.38 -10.92 -8.87
C LEU A 13 5.54 -12.05 -7.87
N GLU A 14 5.42 -13.29 -8.36
CA GLU A 14 5.42 -14.52 -7.57
C GLU A 14 6.81 -15.10 -7.31
N CYS A 15 7.88 -14.55 -7.89
CA CYS A 15 9.24 -14.97 -7.60
C CYS A 15 9.61 -14.74 -6.12
N ASP A 16 10.69 -15.35 -5.66
CA ASP A 16 11.14 -15.16 -4.29
C ASP A 16 11.59 -13.73 -4.01
N ILE A 17 11.36 -13.30 -2.77
CA ILE A 17 11.76 -11.97 -2.31
C ILE A 17 13.27 -11.97 -2.09
N THR A 18 13.93 -10.90 -2.54
CA THR A 18 15.38 -10.78 -2.48
C THR A 18 15.84 -9.84 -1.36
N PHE A 19 17.09 -10.00 -0.90
CA PHE A 19 17.71 -9.07 0.05
C PHE A 19 17.71 -7.64 -0.49
N THR A 20 18.01 -7.46 -1.77
CA THR A 20 18.07 -6.15 -2.43
C THR A 20 16.73 -5.44 -2.36
N GLU A 21 15.63 -6.12 -2.69
CA GLU A 21 14.28 -5.53 -2.59
C GLU A 21 13.93 -5.10 -1.17
N CYS A 22 14.21 -5.94 -0.18
CA CYS A 22 13.97 -5.60 1.22
C CYS A 22 14.82 -4.42 1.69
N ASN A 23 16.10 -4.38 1.29
CA ASN A 23 17.02 -3.30 1.64
C ASN A 23 16.61 -1.97 1.00
N GLU A 24 16.21 -1.98 -0.27
CA GLU A 24 15.68 -0.80 -0.97
C GLU A 24 14.37 -0.33 -0.35
N ALA A 25 13.46 -1.26 -0.04
CA ALA A 25 12.22 -0.96 0.64
C ALA A 25 12.50 -0.26 1.98
N LEU A 26 13.36 -0.84 2.81
CA LEU A 26 13.75 -0.29 4.11
C LEU A 26 14.43 1.08 4.00
N LYS A 27 15.35 1.27 3.05
CA LYS A 27 16.00 2.57 2.79
C LYS A 27 14.99 3.65 2.42
N SER A 28 13.97 3.31 1.64
CA SER A 28 12.90 4.23 1.23
C SER A 28 11.93 4.61 2.36
N MET A 29 11.95 3.91 3.50
CA MET A 29 11.07 4.23 4.63
C MET A 29 11.52 5.51 5.34
N ALA A 30 10.55 6.36 5.67
CA ALA A 30 10.79 7.57 6.45
C ALA A 30 11.16 7.24 7.90
N SER A 31 12.11 8.01 8.45
CA SER A 31 12.47 8.00 9.86
C SER A 31 11.40 8.71 10.72
N GLY A 32 11.45 8.54 12.05
CA GLY A 32 10.56 9.18 13.02
C GLY A 32 9.13 8.60 13.02
N ARG A 33 8.95 7.38 12.51
CA ARG A 33 7.65 6.69 12.49
C ARG A 33 7.47 5.83 13.74
N SER A 34 6.26 5.79 14.26
CA SER A 34 5.91 4.97 15.42
C SER A 34 6.16 3.47 15.14
N PRO A 35 6.82 2.76 16.06
CA PRO A 35 7.00 1.31 15.97
C PRO A 35 5.67 0.57 16.22
N GLY A 36 5.69 -0.75 16.03
CA GLY A 36 4.57 -1.60 16.39
C GLY A 36 4.65 -2.04 17.85
N THR A 37 4.13 -3.24 18.14
CA THR A 37 4.11 -3.82 19.49
C THR A 37 5.49 -4.15 20.05
N ASP A 38 6.49 -4.32 19.18
CA ASP A 38 7.88 -4.65 19.57
C ASP A 38 8.74 -3.45 19.97
N GLY A 39 8.27 -2.22 19.69
CA GLY A 39 9.02 -0.99 19.95
C GLY A 39 10.22 -0.74 19.02
N ILE A 40 10.47 -1.60 18.02
CA ILE A 40 11.64 -1.50 17.15
C ILE A 40 11.36 -0.52 16.01
N THR A 41 12.17 0.54 15.90
CA THR A 41 11.94 1.60 14.92
C THR A 41 12.60 1.34 13.57
N VAL A 42 12.25 2.14 12.56
CA VAL A 42 12.84 2.08 11.21
C VAL A 42 14.36 2.30 11.25
N GLU A 43 14.83 3.18 12.12
CA GLU A 43 16.25 3.50 12.27
C GLU A 43 17.04 2.32 12.84
N VAL A 44 16.46 1.61 13.81
CA VAL A 44 17.06 0.39 14.35
C VAL A 44 17.13 -0.66 13.26
N TRP A 45 16.02 -0.88 12.53
CA TRP A 45 15.99 -1.79 11.37
C TRP A 45 17.07 -1.45 10.35
N LYS A 46 17.19 -0.18 9.92
CA LYS A 46 18.22 0.27 8.97
C LYS A 46 19.65 -0.07 9.44
N LYS A 47 19.92 0.02 10.75
CA LYS A 47 21.22 -0.30 11.33
C LYS A 47 21.51 -1.80 11.39
N ILE A 48 20.51 -2.62 11.74
CA ILE A 48 20.69 -4.07 11.95
C ILE A 48 20.49 -4.89 10.67
N PHE A 49 19.80 -4.36 9.66
CA PHE A 49 19.46 -5.10 8.44
C PHE A 49 20.67 -5.68 7.69
N PRO A 50 21.84 -5.03 7.62
CA PRO A 50 23.04 -5.65 7.04
C PRO A 50 23.48 -6.94 7.75
N ILE A 51 23.10 -7.13 9.01
CA ILE A 51 23.44 -8.29 9.84
C ILE A 51 22.33 -9.35 9.76
N ILE A 52 21.06 -8.94 9.88
CA ILE A 52 19.92 -9.87 10.00
C ILE A 52 19.12 -10.07 8.71
N GLY A 53 19.36 -9.27 7.67
CA GLY A 53 18.49 -9.18 6.50
C GLY A 53 18.39 -10.48 5.71
N GLU A 54 19.46 -11.28 5.65
CA GLU A 54 19.42 -12.61 5.03
C GLU A 54 18.51 -13.59 5.77
N TYR A 55 18.50 -13.54 7.11
CA TYR A 55 17.58 -14.34 7.92
C TYR A 55 16.13 -13.88 7.74
N TYR A 56 15.91 -12.57 7.65
CA TYR A 56 14.59 -12.00 7.38
C TYR A 56 14.06 -12.46 6.01
N VAL A 57 14.86 -12.38 4.95
CA VAL A 57 14.47 -12.83 3.61
C VAL A 57 14.13 -14.32 3.61
N ARG A 58 14.97 -15.15 4.26
CA ARG A 58 14.71 -16.59 4.40
C ARG A 58 13.41 -16.86 5.13
N MET A 59 13.14 -16.15 6.22
CA MET A 59 11.89 -16.26 6.98
C MET A 59 10.68 -15.94 6.09
N VAL A 60 10.72 -14.83 5.37
CA VAL A 60 9.63 -14.40 4.47
C VAL A 60 9.37 -15.44 3.37
N ASN A 61 10.41 -15.90 2.67
CA ASN A 61 10.24 -16.90 1.60
C ASN A 61 9.79 -18.26 2.16
N THR A 62 10.25 -18.64 3.35
CA THR A 62 9.76 -19.85 4.03
C THR A 62 8.28 -19.73 4.40
N ALA A 63 7.85 -18.58 4.91
CA ALA A 63 6.46 -18.31 5.24
C ALA A 63 5.55 -18.34 4.00
N LYS A 64 6.02 -17.78 2.88
CA LYS A 64 5.36 -17.89 1.56
C LYS A 64 5.14 -19.35 1.15
N LEU A 65 6.18 -20.19 1.27
CA LEU A 65 6.08 -21.62 0.93
C LEU A 65 5.13 -22.38 1.88
N LYS A 66 5.15 -22.05 3.17
CA LYS A 66 4.29 -22.70 4.18
C LYS A 66 2.85 -22.18 4.21
N GLY A 67 2.59 -21.01 3.61
CA GLY A 67 1.28 -20.36 3.59
C GLY A 67 0.91 -19.60 4.87
N HIS A 68 1.83 -19.45 5.83
CA HIS A 68 1.59 -18.70 7.06
C HIS A 68 2.87 -18.11 7.66
N PHE A 69 2.73 -17.01 8.39
CA PHE A 69 3.80 -16.41 9.21
C PHE A 69 3.74 -16.93 10.66
N HIS A 70 4.72 -16.56 11.49
CA HIS A 70 4.60 -16.74 12.94
C HIS A 70 3.55 -15.77 13.50
N GLU A 71 2.94 -16.13 14.63
CA GLU A 71 1.79 -15.39 15.21
C GLU A 71 2.07 -13.90 15.41
N GLY A 72 3.27 -13.55 15.88
CA GLY A 72 3.69 -12.16 16.11
C GLY A 72 3.91 -11.29 14.87
N PHE A 73 4.03 -11.86 13.66
CA PHE A 73 4.41 -11.09 12.46
C PHE A 73 3.31 -10.13 12.01
N VAL A 74 2.05 -10.51 12.23
CA VAL A 74 0.86 -9.74 11.84
C VAL A 74 0.22 -9.01 13.01
N ASN A 75 0.89 -8.98 14.17
CA ASN A 75 0.38 -8.26 15.34
C ASN A 75 0.44 -6.74 15.12
N ALA A 76 -0.60 -6.07 15.59
CA ALA A 76 -0.76 -4.63 15.48
C ALA A 76 -1.10 -4.03 16.84
N LEU A 77 -0.47 -2.89 17.17
CA LEU A 77 -0.92 -2.06 18.28
C LEU A 77 -2.05 -1.15 17.78
N LEU A 78 -3.26 -1.33 18.32
CA LEU A 78 -4.41 -0.49 18.00
C LEU A 78 -4.40 0.79 18.83
N THR A 79 -4.52 1.94 18.18
CA THR A 79 -4.64 3.25 18.81
C THR A 79 -5.71 4.10 18.13
N LEU A 80 -6.27 5.09 18.82
CA LEU A 80 -7.32 5.96 18.30
C LEU A 80 -6.76 7.36 18.05
N LEU A 81 -6.89 7.86 16.83
CA LEU A 81 -6.55 9.24 16.47
C LEU A 81 -7.82 10.08 16.35
N LYS A 82 -7.86 11.24 17.02
CA LYS A 82 -8.96 12.20 16.86
C LYS A 82 -8.88 12.91 15.51
N LYS A 83 -10.04 13.16 14.88
CA LYS A 83 -10.16 13.95 13.65
C LYS A 83 -10.23 15.45 13.94
N ASP A 84 -10.97 15.86 14.97
CA ASP A 84 -11.18 17.24 15.41
C ASP A 84 -11.23 17.28 16.95
N ASP A 85 -10.75 18.35 17.56
CA ASP A 85 -10.78 18.54 19.02
C ASP A 85 -12.16 19.00 19.54
N ASN A 86 -13.02 19.52 18.66
CA ASN A 86 -14.28 20.14 19.03
C ASN A 86 -15.43 19.16 19.32
N ASN A 87 -15.31 17.88 18.92
CA ASN A 87 -16.41 16.91 19.03
C ASN A 87 -16.02 15.64 19.81
N ASN A 88 -15.59 15.82 21.06
CA ASN A 88 -15.03 14.76 21.89
C ASN A 88 -16.02 13.67 22.32
N GLY A 89 -17.33 13.95 22.27
CA GLY A 89 -18.38 13.00 22.67
C GLY A 89 -18.81 12.01 21.58
N SER A 90 -18.38 12.20 20.32
CA SER A 90 -18.80 11.36 19.19
C SER A 90 -17.75 10.32 18.83
N LEU A 91 -18.12 9.02 18.84
CA LEU A 91 -17.25 7.94 18.37
C LEU A 91 -16.82 8.11 16.90
N LYS A 92 -17.65 8.78 16.07
CA LYS A 92 -17.32 9.09 14.67
C LYS A 92 -16.12 10.02 14.52
N ASN A 93 -15.71 10.69 15.60
CA ASN A 93 -14.55 11.58 15.62
C ASN A 93 -13.22 10.84 15.79
N TYR A 94 -13.23 9.55 16.13
CA TYR A 94 -12.03 8.75 16.33
C TYR A 94 -11.78 7.85 15.13
N ARG A 95 -10.53 7.81 14.67
CA ARG A 95 -10.05 6.93 13.61
C ARG A 95 -9.17 5.86 14.23
N PRO A 96 -9.52 4.56 14.12
CA PRO A 96 -8.62 3.50 14.53
C PRO A 96 -7.39 3.49 13.62
N LEU A 97 -6.21 3.37 14.23
CA LEU A 97 -4.93 3.19 13.57
C LEU A 97 -4.30 1.90 14.08
N SER A 98 -3.87 1.06 13.14
CA SER A 98 -3.11 -0.16 13.41
C SER A 98 -1.63 0.12 13.21
N LEU A 99 -0.85 0.11 14.29
CA LEU A 99 0.60 0.25 14.24
C LEU A 99 1.23 -1.14 14.11
N MET A 100 1.61 -1.50 12.89
CA MET A 100 2.32 -2.75 12.58
C MET A 100 3.82 -2.64 12.93
N ASN A 101 4.44 -3.77 13.24
CA ASN A 101 5.90 -3.87 13.36
C ASN A 101 6.59 -3.54 12.02
N ILE A 102 7.86 -3.15 12.09
CA ILE A 102 8.59 -2.67 10.91
C ILE A 102 8.95 -3.81 9.96
N ASP A 103 9.23 -5.01 10.48
CA ASP A 103 9.42 -6.24 9.69
C ASP A 103 8.24 -6.52 8.75
N TYR A 104 7.01 -6.41 9.24
CA TYR A 104 5.81 -6.49 8.42
C TYR A 104 5.77 -5.39 7.36
N LYS A 105 6.08 -4.15 7.75
CA LYS A 105 6.07 -2.99 6.84
C LYS A 105 7.12 -3.10 5.73
N ILE A 106 8.27 -3.73 5.98
CA ILE A 106 9.29 -4.00 4.94
C ILE A 106 8.67 -4.89 3.87
N LEU A 107 8.07 -6.02 4.25
CA LEU A 107 7.41 -6.94 3.32
C LEU A 107 6.28 -6.24 2.55
N SER A 108 5.40 -5.55 3.26
CA SER A 108 4.30 -4.81 2.64
C SER A 108 4.80 -3.77 1.62
N LYS A 109 5.90 -3.10 1.92
CA LYS A 109 6.54 -2.13 1.00
C LYS A 109 7.14 -2.83 -0.23
N VAL A 110 7.80 -3.98 -0.07
CA VAL A 110 8.30 -4.80 -1.20
C VAL A 110 7.16 -5.20 -2.12
N LEU A 111 6.07 -5.76 -1.56
CA LEU A 111 4.90 -6.18 -2.34
C LEU A 111 4.25 -4.98 -3.05
N SER A 112 4.13 -3.84 -2.38
CA SER A 112 3.66 -2.60 -2.99
C SER A 112 4.54 -2.17 -4.16
N ILE A 113 5.87 -2.27 -4.05
CA ILE A 113 6.81 -1.94 -5.14
C ILE A 113 6.65 -2.89 -6.33
N ARG A 114 6.46 -4.19 -6.09
CA ARG A 114 6.20 -5.18 -7.14
C ARG A 114 4.89 -4.89 -7.87
N LEU A 115 3.79 -4.77 -7.12
CA LEU A 115 2.46 -4.52 -7.68
C LEU A 115 2.42 -3.25 -8.51
N ARG A 116 3.08 -2.18 -8.05
CA ARG A 116 3.13 -0.89 -8.74
C ARG A 116 3.59 -0.97 -10.19
N LYS A 117 4.38 -1.98 -10.57
CA LYS A 117 4.91 -2.17 -11.92
C LYS A 117 3.87 -2.70 -12.92
N VAL A 118 2.72 -3.18 -12.44
CA VAL A 118 1.72 -3.89 -13.27
C VAL A 118 0.29 -3.38 -13.08
N LEU A 119 0.03 -2.53 -12.08
CA LEU A 119 -1.33 -2.09 -11.73
C LEU A 119 -2.03 -1.38 -12.89
N ASP A 120 -1.30 -0.65 -13.71
CA ASP A 120 -1.82 0.08 -14.87
C ASP A 120 -2.38 -0.84 -15.98
N GLN A 121 -1.89 -2.08 -16.07
CA GLN A 121 -2.37 -3.07 -17.03
C GLN A 121 -3.74 -3.65 -16.67
N VAL A 122 -4.07 -3.69 -15.38
CA VAL A 122 -5.29 -4.37 -14.87
C VAL A 122 -6.31 -3.43 -14.27
N ILE A 123 -5.91 -2.22 -13.86
CA ILE A 123 -6.79 -1.23 -13.25
C ILE A 123 -7.30 -0.23 -14.31
N HIS A 124 -8.62 -0.16 -14.42
CA HIS A 124 -9.34 0.75 -15.32
C HIS A 124 -8.90 2.21 -15.14
N ILE A 125 -8.91 2.99 -16.22
CA ILE A 125 -8.38 4.37 -16.24
C ILE A 125 -9.08 5.30 -15.22
N ASP A 126 -10.36 5.07 -14.96
CA ASP A 126 -11.16 5.87 -14.02
C ASP A 126 -10.71 5.73 -12.55
N GLN A 127 -9.99 4.65 -12.22
CA GLN A 127 -9.38 4.50 -10.91
C GLN A 127 -8.01 5.19 -10.90
N SER A 128 -7.98 6.42 -10.38
CA SER A 128 -6.76 7.22 -10.27
C SER A 128 -6.02 7.03 -8.95
N CYS A 129 -6.73 6.67 -7.88
CA CYS A 129 -6.12 6.54 -6.55
C CYS A 129 -5.17 5.34 -6.47
N GLY A 130 -3.92 5.60 -6.07
CA GLY A 130 -2.92 4.55 -5.84
C GLY A 130 -2.21 4.02 -7.08
N ILE A 131 -2.50 4.58 -8.27
CA ILE A 131 -1.87 4.17 -9.53
C ILE A 131 -0.77 5.18 -9.92
N PRO A 132 0.45 4.72 -10.24
CA PRO A 132 1.52 5.61 -10.71
C PRO A 132 1.12 6.42 -11.93
N GLY A 133 1.49 7.70 -11.93
CA GLY A 133 1.20 8.59 -13.05
C GLY A 133 -0.25 9.07 -13.13
N ARG A 134 -1.16 8.56 -12.28
CA ARG A 134 -2.54 9.05 -12.17
C ARG A 134 -2.70 9.92 -10.93
N THR A 135 -3.52 10.95 -11.03
CA THR A 135 -3.74 11.94 -9.98
C THR A 135 -5.23 12.24 -9.79
N ILE A 136 -5.57 12.84 -8.65
CA ILE A 136 -6.94 13.31 -8.42
C ILE A 136 -7.36 14.40 -9.43
N HIS A 137 -6.40 15.10 -10.03
CA HIS A 137 -6.67 16.12 -11.04
C HIS A 137 -7.23 15.51 -12.33
N ASP A 138 -6.83 14.29 -12.69
CA ASP A 138 -7.35 13.59 -13.86
C ASP A 138 -8.88 13.41 -13.73
N ASN A 139 -9.34 13.01 -12.54
CA ASN A 139 -10.77 12.88 -12.26
C ASN A 139 -11.50 14.23 -12.36
N VAL A 140 -10.90 15.31 -11.86
CA VAL A 140 -11.47 16.67 -11.96
C VAL A 140 -11.58 17.10 -13.43
N HIS A 141 -10.57 16.82 -14.25
CA HIS A 141 -10.58 17.11 -15.67
C HIS A 141 -11.66 16.32 -16.40
N ILE A 142 -11.79 15.01 -16.13
CA ILE A 142 -12.84 14.16 -16.71
C ILE A 142 -14.22 14.72 -16.40
N ILE A 143 -14.50 15.04 -15.12
CA ILE A 143 -15.80 15.60 -14.71
C ILE A 143 -16.08 16.93 -15.42
N ARG A 144 -15.07 17.81 -15.52
CA ARG A 144 -15.22 19.09 -16.22
C ARG A 144 -15.53 18.89 -17.71
N SER A 145 -14.83 17.99 -18.38
CA SER A 145 -15.07 17.68 -19.79
C SER A 145 -16.47 17.11 -20.03
N ILE A 146 -16.97 16.27 -19.11
CA ILE A 146 -18.34 15.74 -19.17
C ILE A 146 -19.38 16.87 -19.04
N ILE A 147 -19.19 17.79 -18.09
CA ILE A 147 -20.09 18.95 -17.90
C ILE A 147 -20.09 19.85 -19.14
N GLU A 148 -18.92 20.08 -19.74
CA GLU A 148 -18.80 20.88 -20.96
C GLU A 148 -19.46 20.20 -22.17
N TYR A 149 -19.28 18.89 -22.32
CA TYR A 149 -19.93 18.10 -23.36
C TYR A 149 -21.46 18.18 -23.26
N TYR A 150 -22.01 17.98 -22.05
CA TYR A 150 -23.44 18.14 -21.77
C TYR A 150 -23.96 19.52 -22.15
N SER A 151 -23.19 20.56 -21.80
CA SER A 151 -23.59 21.95 -22.05
C SER A 151 -23.72 22.27 -23.54
N ARG A 152 -22.96 21.57 -24.40
CA ARG A 152 -22.98 21.75 -25.86
C ARG A 152 -24.02 20.89 -26.57
N HIS A 153 -24.13 19.61 -26.21
CA HIS A 153 -24.92 18.63 -26.96
C HIS A 153 -26.31 18.37 -26.36
N ARG A 154 -26.52 18.70 -25.08
CA ARG A 154 -27.78 18.47 -24.33
C ARG A 154 -28.20 16.98 -24.25
N ASP A 155 -27.31 16.05 -24.54
CA ASP A 155 -27.54 14.61 -24.35
C ASP A 155 -27.64 14.29 -22.85
N PRO A 156 -28.60 13.47 -22.38
CA PRO A 156 -28.65 13.04 -20.98
C PRO A 156 -27.40 12.25 -20.58
N ILE A 157 -26.75 12.64 -19.47
CA ILE A 157 -25.55 11.96 -18.93
C ILE A 157 -25.80 11.55 -17.49
N ALA A 158 -25.28 10.39 -17.10
CA ALA A 158 -25.20 9.93 -15.72
C ALA A 158 -23.74 9.66 -15.34
N ILE A 159 -23.34 10.08 -14.13
CA ILE A 159 -22.04 9.76 -13.53
C ILE A 159 -22.32 8.81 -12.36
N ILE A 160 -21.72 7.63 -12.38
CA ILE A 160 -21.86 6.63 -11.32
C ILE A 160 -20.61 6.68 -10.46
N GLN A 161 -20.78 6.91 -9.16
CA GLN A 161 -19.71 6.88 -8.17
C GLN A 161 -19.89 5.63 -7.29
N TRP A 162 -18.83 4.83 -7.17
CA TRP A 162 -18.77 3.63 -6.34
C TRP A 162 -17.99 3.89 -5.05
#